data_AF-A0A4U1EHR3-F1
#
_entry.id   AF-A0A4U1EHR3-F1
#
_cell.length_a   1.000
_cell.length_b   1.000
_cell.length_c   1.000
_cell.angle_alpha   90.00
_cell.angle_beta   90.00
_cell.angle_gamma   90.00
#
_symmetry.space_group_name_H-M   'P 1'
#
loop_
_entity.id
_entity.type
_entity.pdbx_description
1 polymer ?
#
loop_
_entity_poly.entity_id
_entity_poly.type
_entity_poly.pdbx_seq_one_letter_code
_entity_poly.pdbx_strand_id
1 'polypeptide(L)'
;MAEGQVLVLDGRGHLLGRLAAIVAKQVLLGRKVVVVRCEGINISGNFYRNKLKYLAFLCRRMNTNPSRGPYHFRAPSRIFWRTVRGMLPHKTKRGQAALDCLKVFDGIPPPYDKKKWMVVPAALKVVRLKPTRKFAYLGVTRTSTKMEDSAILYHRELREEEFQYPGQLTGSVAVLAV
;
A
#
# COMPACT_ATOMS: atom_id res chain seq x y z
N MET A 1 21.33 -13.74 14.98
CA MET A 1 21.06 -14.05 13.56
C MET A 1 19.54 -14.07 13.40
N ALA A 2 18.95 -13.12 12.69
CA ALA A 2 17.50 -12.96 12.63
C ALA A 2 16.90 -14.01 11.69
N GLU A 3 16.11 -14.90 12.27
CA GLU A 3 15.35 -16.04 11.71
C GLU A 3 15.01 -15.89 10.21
N GLY A 4 15.36 -16.92 9.43
CA GLY A 4 15.18 -17.00 7.97
C GLY A 4 13.73 -17.03 7.47
N GLN A 5 12.76 -16.61 8.29
CA GLN A 5 11.36 -16.59 7.94
C GLN A 5 10.97 -15.24 7.32
N VAL A 6 10.22 -15.29 6.23
CA VAL A 6 9.71 -14.10 5.54
C VAL A 6 8.60 -13.46 6.38
N LEU A 7 8.77 -12.20 6.78
CA LEU A 7 7.75 -11.45 7.50
C LEU A 7 6.71 -10.92 6.52
N VAL A 8 5.51 -11.51 6.54
CA VAL A 8 4.37 -11.05 5.73
C VAL A 8 3.51 -10.11 6.58
N LEU A 9 3.31 -8.89 6.10
CA LEU A 9 2.53 -7.85 6.77
C LEU A 9 1.27 -7.53 5.98
N ASP A 10 0.13 -7.47 6.67
CA ASP A 10 -1.10 -6.93 6.10
C ASP A 10 -1.06 -5.39 6.12
N GLY A 11 -1.20 -4.75 4.96
CA GLY A 11 -1.26 -3.29 4.82
C GLY A 11 -2.60 -2.68 5.24
N ARG A 12 -3.68 -3.47 5.32
CA ARG A 12 -5.02 -2.96 5.64
C ARG A 12 -5.05 -2.26 6.98
N GLY A 13 -5.65 -1.08 7.04
CA GLY A 13 -5.87 -0.38 8.31
C GLY A 13 -4.63 0.30 8.89
N HIS A 14 -3.46 0.19 8.26
CA HIS A 14 -2.22 0.80 8.72
C HIS A 14 -2.03 2.22 8.20
N LEU A 15 -1.31 3.06 8.94
CA LEU A 15 -0.93 4.41 8.51
C LEU A 15 0.36 4.36 7.68
N LEU A 16 0.29 4.86 6.43
CA LEU A 16 1.37 4.81 5.42
C LEU A 16 2.76 5.08 5.97
N GLY A 17 2.96 6.26 6.57
CA GLY A 17 4.29 6.68 7.06
C GLY A 17 4.77 5.87 8.27
N ARG A 18 3.85 5.47 9.16
CA ARG A 18 4.22 4.71 10.38
C ARG A 18 4.62 3.28 10.03
N LEU A 19 3.87 2.65 9.14
CA LEU A 19 4.21 1.33 8.62
C LEU A 19 5.55 1.38 7.87
N ALA A 20 5.74 2.38 6.99
CA ALA A 20 6.96 2.52 6.21
C ALA A 20 8.22 2.65 7.08
N ALA A 21 8.16 3.40 8.19
CA ALA A 21 9.31 3.58 9.09
C ALA A 21 9.71 2.27 9.79
N ILE A 22 8.73 1.49 10.25
CA ILE A 22 8.99 0.20 10.90
C ILE A 22 9.56 -0.78 9.87
N VAL A 23 8.96 -0.87 8.69
CA VAL A 23 9.44 -1.72 7.60
C VAL A 23 10.87 -1.35 7.20
N ALA A 24 11.17 -0.05 7.02
CA ALA A 24 12.51 0.41 6.67
C ALA A 24 13.57 -0.06 7.67
N LYS A 25 13.27 0.02 8.98
CA LYS A 25 14.21 -0.45 10.01
C LYS A 25 14.40 -1.96 9.98
N GLN A 26 13.33 -2.74 9.82
CA GLN A 26 13.41 -4.21 9.76
C GLN A 26 14.26 -4.68 8.57
N VAL A 27 14.06 -4.03 7.43
CA VAL A 27 14.78 -4.33 6.20
C VAL A 27 16.27 -3.97 6.31
N LEU A 28 16.63 -2.87 6.99
CA LEU A 28 18.04 -2.53 7.29
C LEU A 28 18.74 -3.49 8.25
N LEU A 29 17.97 -4.19 9.09
CA LEU A 29 18.45 -5.28 9.94
C LEU A 29 18.61 -6.60 9.18
N GLY A 30 18.26 -6.63 7.89
CA GLY A 30 18.40 -7.80 7.02
C GLY A 30 17.20 -8.75 7.01
N ARG A 31 16.06 -8.37 7.58
CA ARG A 31 14.84 -9.19 7.51
C ARG A 31 14.17 -9.04 6.13
N LYS A 32 13.72 -10.16 5.56
CA LYS A 32 12.91 -10.18 4.34
C LYS A 32 11.47 -9.84 4.69
N VAL A 33 10.95 -8.74 4.16
CA VAL A 33 9.61 -8.23 4.49
C VAL A 33 8.77 -8.19 3.23
N VAL A 34 7.53 -8.68 3.33
CA VAL A 34 6.53 -8.64 2.27
C VAL A 34 5.32 -7.90 2.81
N VAL A 35 4.91 -6.83 2.13
CA VAL A 35 3.68 -6.11 2.47
C VAL A 35 2.62 -6.44 1.42
N VAL A 36 1.50 -7.00 1.86
CA VAL A 36 0.33 -7.30 1.02
C VAL A 36 -0.76 -6.27 1.25
N ARG A 37 -1.74 -6.18 0.33
CA ARG A 37 -2.90 -5.29 0.43
C ARG A 37 -2.56 -3.81 0.59
N CYS A 38 -1.67 -3.30 -0.26
CA CYS A 38 -1.26 -1.90 -0.17
C CYS A 38 -2.39 -0.90 -0.48
N GLU A 39 -3.42 -1.32 -1.21
CA GLU A 39 -4.65 -0.55 -1.44
C GLU A 39 -5.39 -0.20 -0.14
N GLY A 40 -5.32 -1.07 0.87
CA GLY A 40 -5.95 -0.91 2.18
C GLY A 40 -5.17 -0.03 3.17
N ILE A 41 -4.02 0.51 2.76
CA ILE A 41 -3.23 1.42 3.60
C ILE A 41 -3.95 2.77 3.71
N ASN A 42 -3.94 3.33 4.92
CA ASN A 42 -4.56 4.60 5.26
C ASN A 42 -3.55 5.74 5.30
N ILE A 43 -4.01 6.92 4.95
CA ILE A 43 -3.32 8.19 5.16
C ILE A 43 -4.22 9.07 6.05
N SER A 44 -3.64 9.65 7.08
CA SER A 44 -4.36 10.61 7.93
C SER A 44 -4.76 11.86 7.15
N GLY A 45 -5.88 12.47 7.55
CA GLY A 45 -6.39 13.69 6.92
C GLY A 45 -7.40 13.39 5.81
N ASN A 46 -8.14 14.44 5.43
CA ASN A 46 -9.19 14.32 4.43
C ASN A 46 -8.64 13.87 3.06
N PHE A 47 -9.44 13.11 2.34
CA PHE A 47 -9.15 12.64 0.99
C PHE A 47 -8.73 13.77 0.04
N TYR A 48 -9.51 14.85 0.00
CA TYR A 48 -9.24 15.99 -0.89
C TYR A 48 -7.85 16.61 -0.65
N ARG A 49 -7.46 16.77 0.61
CA ARG A 49 -6.12 17.27 0.97
C ARG A 49 -5.01 16.34 0.50
N ASN A 50 -5.20 15.03 0.65
CA ASN A 50 -4.22 14.04 0.23
C ASN A 50 -4.13 13.96 -1.31
N LYS A 51 -5.25 14.12 -2.01
CA LYS A 51 -5.29 14.28 -3.47
C LYS A 51 -4.49 15.50 -3.92
N LEU A 52 -4.73 16.68 -3.34
CA LEU A 52 -3.99 17.90 -3.68
C LEU A 52 -2.47 17.76 -3.46
N LYS A 53 -2.05 17.14 -2.34
CA LYS A 53 -0.63 16.84 -2.10
C LYS A 53 -0.03 15.95 -3.19
N TYR A 54 -0.77 14.93 -3.62
CA TYR A 54 -0.31 14.04 -4.66
C TYR A 54 -0.28 14.74 -6.03
N LEU A 55 -1.28 15.55 -6.37
CA LEU A 55 -1.30 16.37 -7.59
C LEU A 55 -0.12 17.35 -7.63
N ALA A 56 0.20 18.02 -6.53
CA ALA A 56 1.39 18.88 -6.45
C ALA A 56 2.69 18.10 -6.70
N PHE A 57 2.75 16.82 -6.32
CA PHE A 57 3.85 15.95 -6.66
C PHE A 57 3.89 15.58 -8.15
N LEU A 58 2.73 15.43 -8.82
CA LEU A 58 2.67 15.17 -10.26
C LEU A 58 3.11 16.36 -11.11
N CYS A 59 2.96 17.59 -10.60
CA CYS A 59 3.45 18.78 -11.28
C CYS A 59 4.99 18.84 -11.34
N ARG A 60 5.70 18.06 -10.51
CA ARG A 60 7.17 18.06 -10.45
C ARG A 60 7.77 17.25 -11.60
N ARG A 61 8.11 17.94 -12.69
CA ARG A 61 8.80 17.36 -13.86
C ARG A 61 10.10 18.10 -14.16
N MET A 62 11.04 17.43 -14.84
CA MET A 62 12.22 18.09 -15.41
C MET A 62 11.77 18.90 -16.63
N ASN A 63 12.13 20.19 -16.70
CA ASN A 63 11.67 21.08 -17.77
C ASN A 63 12.30 20.72 -19.14
N THR A 64 13.57 20.29 -19.15
CA THR A 64 14.30 19.96 -20.37
C THR A 64 13.85 18.64 -21.00
N ASN A 65 13.88 17.55 -20.23
CA ASN A 65 13.40 16.24 -20.68
C ASN A 65 12.60 15.54 -19.57
N PRO A 66 11.26 15.53 -19.65
CA PRO A 66 10.40 14.91 -18.65
C PRO A 66 10.69 13.43 -18.39
N SER A 67 11.19 12.68 -19.37
CA SER A 67 11.47 11.24 -19.26
C SER A 67 12.64 10.92 -18.33
N ARG A 68 13.56 11.86 -18.12
CA ARG A 68 14.68 11.75 -17.16
C ARG A 68 14.33 12.30 -15.77
N GLY A 69 13.14 12.88 -15.63
CA GLY A 69 12.66 13.50 -14.41
C GLY A 69 12.19 12.50 -13.34
N PRO A 70 11.55 13.01 -12.28
CA PRO A 70 10.98 12.17 -11.23
C PRO A 70 9.88 11.24 -11.77
N TYR A 71 9.98 9.94 -11.50
CA TYR A 71 8.94 8.99 -11.89
C TYR A 71 7.72 9.04 -10.96
N HIS A 72 6.54 9.21 -11.57
CA HIS A 72 5.26 9.24 -10.86
C HIS A 72 4.57 7.88 -10.90
N PHE A 73 4.90 7.00 -9.96
CA PHE A 73 4.20 5.72 -9.82
C PHE A 73 2.76 5.92 -9.33
N ARG A 74 1.82 5.18 -9.95
CA ARG A 74 0.38 5.24 -9.66
C ARG A 74 -0.13 4.12 -8.76
N ALA A 75 0.48 2.94 -8.84
CA ALA A 75 0.06 1.79 -8.04
C ALA A 75 0.27 2.06 -6.52
N PRO A 76 -0.66 1.64 -5.64
CA PRO A 76 -0.56 1.82 -4.19
C PRO A 76 0.72 1.19 -3.63
N SER A 77 1.03 -0.03 -4.09
CA SER A 77 2.27 -0.76 -3.81
C SER A 77 3.51 0.06 -4.12
N ARG A 78 3.56 0.70 -5.29
CA ARG A 78 4.70 1.53 -5.71
C ARG A 78 4.77 2.87 -4.97
N ILE A 79 3.64 3.43 -4.56
CA ILE A 79 3.61 4.60 -3.68
C ILE A 79 4.21 4.23 -2.32
N PHE A 80 3.77 3.11 -1.73
CA PHE A 80 4.32 2.61 -0.47
C PHE A 80 5.82 2.29 -0.58
N TRP A 81 6.23 1.57 -1.63
CA TRP A 81 7.64 1.29 -1.92
C TRP A 81 8.47 2.57 -2.02
N ARG A 82 7.95 3.62 -2.67
CA ARG A 82 8.64 4.90 -2.75
C ARG A 82 8.78 5.59 -1.39
N THR A 83 7.76 5.49 -0.54
CA THR A 83 7.87 6.02 0.84
C THR A 83 8.93 5.29 1.65
N VAL A 84 9.00 3.96 1.57
CA VAL A 84 10.05 3.16 2.24
C VAL A 84 11.43 3.49 1.66
N ARG A 85 11.57 3.57 0.33
CA ARG A 85 12.81 3.98 -0.34
C ARG A 85 13.29 5.36 0.10
N GLY A 86 12.37 6.30 0.35
CA GLY A 86 12.68 7.62 0.87
C GLY A 86 13.25 7.62 2.30
N MET A 87 12.98 6.55 3.06
CA MET A 87 13.49 6.35 4.44
C MET A 87 14.77 5.51 4.48
N LEU A 88 15.28 5.04 3.33
CA LEU A 88 16.47 4.20 3.21
C LEU A 88 17.61 4.92 2.47
N PRO A 89 18.89 4.66 2.82
CA PRO A 89 20.06 5.16 2.10
C PRO A 89 20.28 4.40 0.77
N HIS A 90 19.28 4.42 -0.11
CA HIS A 90 19.15 3.60 -1.32
C HIS A 90 20.20 3.87 -2.42
N LYS A 91 21.00 4.92 -2.28
CA LYS A 91 22.14 5.17 -3.19
C LYS A 91 23.36 4.31 -2.84
N THR A 92 23.44 3.81 -1.59
CA THR A 92 24.51 2.93 -1.14
C THR A 92 24.20 1.47 -1.46
N LYS A 93 25.23 0.63 -1.61
CA LYS A 93 25.06 -0.83 -1.83
C LYS A 93 24.23 -1.49 -0.73
N ARG A 94 24.45 -1.11 0.53
CA ARG A 94 23.67 -1.59 1.68
C ARG A 94 22.18 -1.24 1.55
N GLY A 95 21.87 -0.01 1.14
CA GLY A 95 20.49 0.44 0.94
C GLY A 95 19.79 -0.24 -0.24
N GLN A 96 20.54 -0.60 -1.29
CA GLN A 96 20.03 -1.39 -2.41
C GLN A 96 19.70 -2.81 -1.96
N ALA A 97 20.62 -3.49 -1.27
CA ALA A 97 20.38 -4.83 -0.71
C ALA A 97 19.18 -4.85 0.26
N ALA A 98 18.99 -3.77 1.02
CA ALA A 98 17.79 -3.58 1.83
C ALA A 98 16.53 -3.52 0.94
N LEU A 99 16.48 -2.68 -0.08
CA LEU A 99 15.31 -2.62 -0.98
C LEU A 99 14.99 -3.95 -1.65
N ASP A 100 15.99 -4.76 -1.99
CA ASP A 100 15.80 -6.08 -2.58
C ASP A 100 15.14 -7.08 -1.60
N CYS A 101 15.32 -6.86 -0.29
CA CYS A 101 14.67 -7.65 0.75
C CYS A 101 13.19 -7.27 0.95
N LEU A 102 12.71 -6.15 0.38
CA LEU A 102 11.33 -5.68 0.48
C LEU A 102 10.52 -6.07 -0.77
N LYS A 103 9.40 -6.78 -0.57
CA LYS A 103 8.40 -6.99 -1.63
C LYS A 103 7.08 -6.34 -1.22
N VAL A 104 6.39 -5.77 -2.21
CA VAL A 104 5.17 -5.00 -1.97
C VAL A 104 4.15 -5.36 -3.04
N PHE A 105 2.93 -5.68 -2.63
CA PHE A 105 1.86 -6.12 -3.52
C PHE A 105 0.56 -5.36 -3.26
N ASP A 106 -0.20 -5.16 -4.33
CA ASP A 106 -1.62 -4.78 -4.28
C ASP A 106 -2.44 -6.07 -4.29
N GLY A 107 -3.39 -6.20 -3.37
CA GLY A 107 -4.04 -7.47 -3.04
C GLY A 107 -3.09 -8.50 -2.44
N ILE A 108 -3.48 -9.78 -2.51
CA ILE A 108 -2.73 -10.90 -1.94
C ILE A 108 -2.43 -11.93 -3.04
N PRO A 109 -1.22 -11.93 -3.62
CA PRO A 109 -0.89 -12.93 -4.61
C PRO A 109 -0.56 -14.29 -3.96
N PRO A 110 -0.89 -15.42 -4.62
CA PRO A 110 -0.29 -16.73 -4.29
C PRO A 110 1.23 -16.60 -4.42
N PRO A 111 2.08 -17.03 -3.47
CA PRO A 111 1.89 -17.97 -2.35
C PRO A 111 1.67 -17.32 -0.98
N TYR A 112 1.43 -16.01 -0.90
CA TYR A 112 1.27 -15.31 0.39
C TYR A 112 -0.12 -15.44 0.99
N ASP A 113 -1.09 -15.81 0.17
CA ASP A 113 -2.47 -16.07 0.57
C ASP A 113 -2.57 -17.13 1.68
N LYS A 114 -1.86 -18.25 1.50
CA LYS A 114 -1.86 -19.37 2.48
C LYS A 114 -0.95 -19.12 3.69
N LYS A 115 -0.28 -17.98 3.77
CA LYS A 115 0.65 -17.67 4.87
C LYS A 115 -0.05 -16.80 5.90
N LYS A 116 0.32 -16.96 7.17
CA LYS A 116 -0.17 -16.07 8.23
C LYS A 116 0.34 -14.65 8.00
N TRP A 117 -0.57 -13.69 7.96
CA TRP A 117 -0.23 -12.27 7.88
C TRP A 117 -0.11 -11.68 9.28
N MET A 118 0.91 -10.85 9.45
CA MET A 118 1.17 -10.15 10.69
C MET A 118 0.71 -8.71 10.59
N VAL A 119 0.29 -8.16 11.72
CA VAL A 119 -0.16 -6.77 11.85
C VAL A 119 0.87 -6.02 12.70
N VAL A 120 1.02 -4.71 12.45
CA VAL A 120 1.91 -3.83 13.21
C VAL A 120 1.07 -2.89 14.09
N PRO A 121 0.85 -3.21 15.37
CA PRO A 121 -0.06 -2.43 16.24
C PRO A 121 0.34 -0.95 16.34
N ALA A 122 1.65 -0.69 16.34
CA ALA A 122 2.18 0.67 16.42
C ALA A 122 1.85 1.55 15.20
N ALA A 123 1.45 0.96 14.07
CA ALA A 123 1.10 1.65 12.84
C ALA A 123 -0.40 1.61 12.51
N LEU A 124 -1.22 0.88 13.28
CA LEU A 124 -2.65 0.78 13.04
C LEU A 124 -3.38 2.11 13.23
N LYS A 125 -4.29 2.43 12.30
CA LYS A 125 -5.13 3.63 12.34
C LYS A 125 -5.98 3.68 13.60
N VAL A 126 -6.60 2.57 13.99
CA VAL A 126 -7.51 2.51 15.16
C VAL A 126 -6.80 2.87 16.46
N VAL A 127 -5.53 2.47 16.60
CA VAL A 127 -4.72 2.75 17.79
C VAL A 127 -4.17 4.18 17.76
N ARG A 128 -3.83 4.69 16.57
CA ARG A 128 -3.02 5.90 16.43
C ARG A 128 -3.79 7.17 16.08
N LEU A 129 -4.96 7.05 15.49
CA LEU A 129 -5.78 8.18 15.07
C LEU A 129 -7.02 8.26 15.95
N LYS A 130 -7.38 9.47 16.40
CA LYS A 130 -8.64 9.70 17.12
C LYS A 130 -9.82 9.30 16.21
N PRO A 131 -10.86 8.62 16.72
CA PRO A 131 -11.99 8.13 15.90
C PRO A 131 -12.68 9.21 15.06
N THR A 132 -12.75 10.45 15.55
CA THR A 132 -13.41 11.58 14.89
C THR A 132 -12.63 12.16 13.70
N ARG A 133 -11.37 11.76 13.49
CA ARG A 133 -10.51 12.34 12.45
C ARG A 133 -10.69 11.62 11.12
N LYS A 134 -10.94 12.39 10.06
CA LYS A 134 -11.00 11.91 8.68
C LYS A 134 -9.66 11.30 8.25
N PHE A 135 -9.75 10.23 7.47
CA PHE A 135 -8.62 9.56 6.84
C PHE A 135 -8.98 9.23 5.38
N ALA A 136 -7.98 8.81 4.61
CA ALA A 136 -8.14 8.43 3.22
C ALA A 136 -7.49 7.07 2.96
N TYR A 137 -8.10 6.28 2.09
CA TYR A 137 -7.50 5.04 1.57
C TYR A 137 -6.52 5.35 0.44
N LEU A 138 -5.39 4.64 0.43
CA LEU A 138 -4.37 4.78 -0.60
C LEU A 138 -4.90 4.31 -1.97
N GLY A 139 -5.69 3.22 -1.99
CA GLY A 139 -6.35 2.71 -3.19
C GLY A 139 -7.24 3.74 -3.89
N VAL A 140 -8.04 4.50 -3.14
CA VAL A 140 -8.95 5.52 -3.71
C VAL A 140 -8.18 6.74 -4.23
N THR A 141 -7.06 7.08 -3.58
CA THR A 141 -6.20 8.19 -4.02
C THR A 141 -5.63 7.94 -5.42
N ARG A 142 -5.34 6.67 -5.76
CA ARG A 142 -4.96 6.24 -7.12
C ARG A 142 -6.09 6.50 -8.13
N THR A 143 -7.27 5.94 -7.89
CA THR A 143 -8.42 5.96 -8.83
C THR A 143 -8.85 7.38 -9.17
N SER A 144 -8.82 8.29 -8.20
CA SER A 144 -9.22 9.68 -8.46
C SER A 144 -8.26 10.50 -9.33
N THR A 145 -7.12 9.92 -9.74
CA THR A 145 -6.17 10.54 -10.66
C THR A 145 -6.17 9.95 -12.07
N LYS A 146 -6.76 8.76 -12.28
CA LYS A 146 -7.07 8.14 -13.57
C LYS A 146 -8.24 7.17 -13.40
N MET A 147 -9.31 7.34 -14.18
CA MET A 147 -10.65 6.78 -13.98
C MET A 147 -10.82 5.28 -14.30
N GLU A 148 -9.76 4.53 -14.63
CA GLU A 148 -9.92 3.32 -15.47
C GLU A 148 -9.62 1.97 -14.78
N ASP A 149 -8.79 1.90 -13.72
CA ASP A 149 -8.28 0.60 -13.21
C ASP A 149 -9.03 0.04 -11.97
N SER A 150 -10.28 0.45 -11.74
CA SER A 150 -11.06 0.06 -10.55
C SER A 150 -11.70 -1.33 -10.71
N ALA A 151 -12.06 -1.71 -11.93
CA ALA A 151 -12.85 -2.91 -12.20
C ALA A 151 -12.07 -4.22 -11.97
N ILE A 152 -10.77 -4.25 -12.31
CA ILE A 152 -9.98 -5.49 -12.29
C ILE A 152 -9.68 -5.98 -10.85
N LEU A 153 -9.47 -5.05 -9.90
CA LEU A 153 -9.24 -5.42 -8.50
C LEU A 153 -10.55 -5.78 -7.80
N TYR A 154 -11.65 -5.09 -8.11
CA TYR A 154 -12.98 -5.39 -7.57
C TYR A 154 -13.46 -6.78 -8.01
N HIS A 155 -13.26 -7.15 -9.28
CA HIS A 155 -13.57 -8.52 -9.76
C HIS A 155 -12.71 -9.61 -9.12
N ARG A 156 -11.47 -9.31 -8.73
CA ARG A 156 -10.59 -10.29 -8.06
C ARG A 156 -10.95 -10.46 -6.58
N GLU A 157 -11.32 -9.38 -5.90
CA GLU A 157 -11.75 -9.39 -4.50
C GLU A 157 -13.13 -10.08 -4.36
N LEU A 158 -14.06 -9.87 -5.30
CA LEU A 158 -15.33 -10.63 -5.37
C LEU A 158 -15.11 -12.13 -5.61
N ARG A 159 -14.11 -12.50 -6.42
CA ARG A 159 -13.75 -13.91 -6.66
C ARG A 159 -13.11 -14.58 -5.44
N GLU A 160 -12.37 -13.82 -4.64
CA GLU A 160 -11.82 -14.28 -3.36
C GLU A 160 -12.90 -14.36 -2.27
N GLU A 161 -13.90 -13.46 -2.26
CA GLU A 161 -15.08 -13.58 -1.39
C GLU A 161 -15.99 -14.77 -1.76
N GLU A 162 -16.22 -15.03 -3.05
CA GLU A 162 -16.92 -16.24 -3.53
C GLU A 162 -16.21 -17.53 -3.11
N PHE A 163 -14.88 -17.53 -3.06
CA PHE A 163 -14.09 -18.69 -2.65
C PHE A 163 -14.13 -18.91 -1.12
N GLN A 164 -14.30 -17.84 -0.34
CA GLN A 164 -14.26 -17.89 1.12
C GLN A 164 -15.63 -18.18 1.77
N TYR A 165 -16.75 -17.94 1.07
CA TYR A 165 -18.11 -18.26 1.53
C TYR A 165 -18.99 -18.78 0.38
N PRO A 166 -18.87 -20.06 -0.04
CA PRO A 166 -19.72 -20.60 -1.09
C PRO A 166 -21.17 -20.69 -0.57
N GLY A 167 -22.06 -19.85 -1.10
CA GLY A 167 -23.51 -19.92 -0.84
C GLY A 167 -24.16 -18.76 -0.09
N GLN A 168 -23.46 -17.66 0.19
CA GLN A 168 -24.07 -16.43 0.74
C GLN A 168 -24.20 -15.33 -0.32
N LEU A 169 -24.94 -15.60 -1.39
CA LEU A 169 -25.40 -14.57 -2.32
C LEU A 169 -26.91 -14.43 -2.21
N THR A 170 -27.39 -13.60 -1.28
CA THR A 170 -28.63 -12.83 -1.49
C THR A 170 -28.61 -11.55 -0.64
N GLY A 171 -28.60 -10.40 -1.33
CA GLY A 171 -29.18 -9.15 -0.82
C GLY A 171 -28.26 -8.20 -0.05
N SER A 172 -27.54 -7.33 -0.76
CA SER A 172 -27.37 -5.92 -0.32
C SER A 172 -26.67 -4.99 -1.33
N VAL A 173 -26.02 -5.50 -2.39
CA VAL A 173 -25.18 -4.64 -3.27
C VAL A 173 -25.87 -4.23 -4.60
N ALA A 174 -27.17 -4.46 -4.76
CA ALA A 174 -27.90 -4.11 -5.99
C ALA A 174 -28.57 -2.71 -5.96
N VAL A 175 -28.03 -1.71 -5.25
CA VAL A 175 -28.68 -0.38 -5.13
C VAL A 175 -27.82 0.80 -5.65
N LEU A 176 -26.72 0.56 -6.35
CA LEU A 176 -25.91 1.65 -6.94
C LEU A 176 -25.57 1.38 -8.41
N ALA A 177 -26.61 1.15 -9.22
CA ALA A 177 -26.53 1.24 -10.68
C ALA A 177 -27.94 1.41 -11.28
N VAL A 178 -28.61 2.53 -10.94
CA VAL A 178 -29.61 3.20 -11.78
C VAL A 178 -29.39 4.70 -11.62
#